data_AF-A0AAU6T5B3-F1
#
_entry.id   AF-A0AAU6T5B3-F1
#
_cell.length_a   1.000
_cell.length_b   1.000
_cell.length_c   1.000
_cell.angle_alpha   90.00
_cell.angle_beta   90.00
_cell.angle_gamma   90.00
#
_symmetry.space_group_name_H-M   'P 1'
#
loop_
_entity.id
_entity.type
_entity.pdbx_description
1 polymer ?
#
loop_
_entity_poly.entity_id
_entity_poly.type
_entity_poly.pdbx_seq_one_letter_code
_entity_poly.pdbx_strand_id
1 'polypeptide(L)'
;MQFTAPRNLNEQVLWNVVIDAPSLGQPLKGMNKDLRFPADAGFQKMQATHQLPDGTNITIHYQYNFNTGKAYDMKITTPERNNLQPGNSIMKGD
;
A
#
# COMPACT_ATOMS: atom_id res chain seq x y z
N MET A 1 3.86 -10.28 6.57
CA MET A 1 3.15 -9.60 7.67
C MET A 1 2.32 -8.45 7.11
N GLN A 2 1.30 -7.98 7.85
CA GLN A 2 0.51 -6.80 7.48
C GLN A 2 0.77 -5.62 8.43
N PHE A 3 0.82 -4.40 7.90
CA PHE A 3 1.09 -3.18 8.67
C PHE A 3 0.12 -2.06 8.27
N THR A 4 -0.24 -1.21 9.23
CA THR A 4 -1.13 -0.06 9.02
C THR A 4 -0.39 1.28 8.91
N ALA A 5 0.95 1.24 8.84
CA ALA A 5 1.80 2.40 8.60
C ALA A 5 3.08 1.97 7.87
N PRO A 6 3.64 2.81 6.99
CA PRO A 6 4.93 2.57 6.34
C PRO A 6 6.09 2.42 7.34
N ARG A 7 7.05 1.57 6.99
CA ARG A 7 8.26 1.30 7.80
C ARG A 7 9.55 1.74 7.12
N ASN A 8 9.51 2.03 5.82
CA ASN A 8 10.65 2.46 5.01
C ASN A 8 10.19 3.39 3.87
N LEU A 9 11.15 3.97 3.15
CA LEU A 9 10.87 4.94 2.08
C LEU A 9 10.03 4.35 0.94
N ASN A 10 10.28 3.11 0.52
CA ASN A 10 9.54 2.50 -0.59
C ASN A 10 8.06 2.29 -0.23
N GLU A 11 7.80 1.86 1.02
CA GLU A 11 6.44 1.77 1.55
C GLU A 11 5.79 3.15 1.66
N GLN A 12 6.53 4.17 2.11
CA GLN A 12 6.01 5.54 2.25
C GLN A 12 5.63 6.14 0.90
N VAL A 13 6.44 5.91 -0.15
CA VAL A 13 6.16 6.39 -1.49
C VAL A 13 4.89 5.74 -2.04
N LEU A 14 4.78 4.41 -1.98
CA LEU A 14 3.57 3.72 -2.45
C LEU A 14 2.34 4.11 -1.62
N TRP A 15 2.50 4.33 -0.32
CA TRP A 15 1.44 4.81 0.57
C TRP A 15 0.92 6.18 0.16
N ASN A 16 1.82 7.14 -0.11
CA ASN A 16 1.44 8.48 -0.56
C ASN A 16 0.73 8.43 -1.92
N VAL A 17 1.19 7.60 -2.85
CA VAL A 17 0.50 7.40 -4.15
C VAL A 17 -0.94 6.93 -3.95
N VAL A 18 -1.19 6.02 -3.00
CA VAL A 18 -2.55 5.56 -2.70
C VAL A 18 -3.39 6.65 -2.03
N ILE A 19 -2.80 7.52 -1.19
CA ILE A 19 -3.51 8.67 -0.60
C ILE A 19 -3.90 9.68 -1.69
N ASP A 20 -2.96 10.03 -2.56
CA ASP A 20 -3.13 11.08 -3.56
C ASP A 20 -4.05 10.66 -4.70
N ALA A 21 -3.96 9.40 -5.13
CA ALA A 21 -4.70 8.87 -6.27
C ALA A 21 -5.21 7.44 -6.05
N PRO A 22 -6.12 7.22 -5.08
CA PRO A 22 -6.59 5.88 -4.71
C PRO A 22 -7.33 5.16 -5.84
N SER A 23 -7.85 5.88 -6.84
CA SER A 23 -8.52 5.29 -8.00
C SER A 23 -7.56 4.60 -8.98
N LEU A 24 -6.25 4.86 -8.91
CA LEU A 24 -5.26 4.28 -9.84
C LEU A 24 -4.84 2.84 -9.49
N GLY A 25 -5.25 2.33 -8.34
CA GLY A 25 -5.00 0.93 -8.00
C GLY A 25 -5.80 -0.05 -8.85
N GLN A 26 -5.51 -1.33 -8.64
CA GLN A 26 -6.18 -2.43 -9.29
C GLN A 26 -7.41 -2.88 -8.48
N PRO A 27 -8.61 -2.94 -9.07
CA PRO A 27 -9.80 -3.40 -8.37
C PRO A 27 -9.77 -4.90 -8.10
N LEU A 28 -10.04 -5.27 -6.85
CA LEU A 28 -10.28 -6.64 -6.44
C LEU A 28 -11.79 -6.92 -6.51
N LYS A 29 -12.26 -7.29 -7.70
CA LYS A 29 -13.69 -7.53 -7.98
C LYS A 29 -14.27 -8.61 -7.05
N GLY A 30 -15.47 -8.35 -6.53
CA GLY A 30 -16.15 -9.28 -5.62
C GLY A 30 -15.52 -9.42 -4.22
N MET A 31 -14.62 -8.50 -3.84
CA MET A 31 -13.90 -8.59 -2.55
C MET A 31 -14.35 -7.57 -1.50
N ASN A 32 -15.46 -6.88 -1.71
CA ASN A 32 -16.14 -6.06 -0.68
C ASN A 32 -16.94 -6.96 0.28
N LYS A 33 -16.23 -7.82 1.01
CA LYS A 33 -16.83 -8.81 1.93
C LYS A 33 -17.00 -8.27 3.35
N ASP A 34 -16.44 -7.10 3.65
CA ASP A 34 -16.56 -6.43 4.94
C ASP A 34 -17.78 -5.52 4.92
N LEU A 35 -18.72 -5.74 5.84
CA LEU A 35 -19.98 -5.00 5.93
C LEU A 35 -19.80 -3.50 6.18
N ARG A 36 -18.62 -3.06 6.63
CA ARG A 36 -18.28 -1.63 6.80
C ARG A 36 -18.00 -0.93 5.46
N PHE A 37 -17.73 -1.69 4.40
CA PHE A 37 -17.34 -1.19 3.09
C PHE A 37 -18.21 -1.78 1.96
N PRO A 38 -19.54 -1.61 2.00
CA PRO A 38 -20.41 -2.23 1.04
C PRO A 38 -20.35 -1.51 -0.31
N ALA A 39 -20.57 -2.25 -1.40
CA ALA A 39 -20.41 -1.72 -2.76
C ALA A 39 -21.49 -0.68 -3.12
N ASP A 40 -22.69 -0.80 -2.55
CA ASP A 40 -23.79 0.14 -2.71
C ASP A 40 -23.51 1.52 -2.07
N ALA A 41 -22.72 1.57 -1.00
CA ALA A 41 -22.18 2.81 -0.41
C ALA A 41 -20.98 3.38 -1.18
N GLY A 42 -20.65 2.76 -2.31
CA GLY A 42 -19.63 3.19 -3.24
C GLY A 42 -18.21 2.77 -2.91
N PHE A 43 -18.04 1.74 -2.09
CA PHE A 43 -16.74 1.17 -1.85
C PHE A 43 -16.32 0.19 -2.95
N GLN A 44 -15.02 0.08 -3.18
CA GLN A 44 -14.36 -0.95 -3.97
C GLN A 44 -13.06 -1.33 -3.27
N LYS A 45 -12.87 -2.62 -2.98
CA LYS A 45 -11.57 -3.10 -2.51
C LYS A 45 -10.54 -2.99 -3.63
N MET A 46 -9.41 -2.36 -3.36
CA MET A 46 -8.35 -2.10 -4.32
C MET A 46 -7.02 -2.67 -3.83
N GLN A 47 -6.06 -2.79 -4.74
CA GLN A 47 -4.67 -3.02 -4.40
C GLN A 47 -3.73 -2.13 -5.23
N ALA A 48 -2.62 -1.69 -4.63
CA ALA A 48 -1.52 -1.06 -5.34
C ALA A 48 -0.25 -1.87 -5.09
N THR A 49 0.55 -2.10 -6.12
CA THR A 49 1.75 -2.94 -6.06
C THR A 49 2.96 -2.21 -6.58
N HIS A 50 4.09 -2.35 -5.90
CA HIS A 50 5.39 -1.85 -6.34
C HIS A 50 6.43 -2.98 -6.24
N GLN A 51 7.05 -3.32 -7.36
CA GLN A 51 8.14 -4.30 -7.40
C GLN A 51 9.47 -3.60 -7.09
N LEU A 52 10.21 -4.16 -6.15
CA LEU A 52 11.55 -3.72 -5.78
C LEU A 52 12.61 -4.29 -6.75
N PRO A 53 13.82 -3.70 -6.80
CA PRO A 53 14.89 -4.17 -7.70
C PRO A 53 15.30 -5.63 -7.48
N ASP A 54 15.05 -6.17 -6.29
CA ASP A 54 15.32 -7.57 -5.93
C ASP A 54 14.19 -8.54 -6.31
N GLY A 55 13.16 -8.06 -7.01
CA GLY A 55 12.02 -8.83 -7.47
C GLY A 55 10.89 -9.00 -6.45
N THR A 56 11.07 -8.58 -5.19
CA THR A 56 10.01 -8.63 -4.17
C THR A 56 8.97 -7.52 -4.37
N ASN A 57 7.74 -7.74 -3.89
CA ASN A 57 6.64 -6.80 -4.04
C ASN A 57 6.23 -6.18 -2.71
N ILE A 58 5.98 -4.87 -2.74
CA ILE A 58 5.17 -4.17 -1.74
C ILE A 58 3.74 -4.10 -2.29
N THR A 59 2.77 -4.56 -1.51
CA THR A 59 1.35 -4.47 -1.87
C THR A 59 0.60 -3.69 -0.81
N ILE A 60 -0.15 -2.66 -1.19
CA ILE A 60 -1.12 -2.01 -0.29
C ILE A 60 -2.52 -2.46 -0.69
N HIS A 61 -3.24 -3.07 0.24
CA HIS A 61 -4.68 -3.29 0.12
C HIS A 61 -5.42 -2.16 0.81
N TYR A 62 -6.52 -1.71 0.22
CA TYR A 62 -7.31 -0.62 0.76
C TYR A 62 -8.75 -0.66 0.23
N GLN A 63 -9.62 0.13 0.85
CA GLN A 63 -10.99 0.34 0.43
C GLN A 63 -11.08 1.72 -0.21
N TYR A 64 -11.28 1.79 -1.52
CA TYR A 64 -11.53 3.04 -2.21
C TYR A 64 -13.02 3.37 -2.15
N ASN A 65 -13.40 4.60 -1.84
CA ASN A 65 -14.77 5.06 -1.98
C ASN A 65 -14.89 6.07 -3.13
N PHE A 66 -15.67 5.75 -4.16
CA PHE A 66 -15.79 6.63 -5.33
C PHE A 66 -16.56 7.92 -5.03
N ASN A 67 -17.46 7.91 -4.05
CA ASN A 67 -18.23 9.09 -3.66
C ASN A 67 -17.35 10.14 -2.97
N THR A 68 -16.39 9.70 -2.14
CA THR A 68 -15.50 10.62 -1.41
C THR A 68 -14.15 10.81 -2.07
N GLY A 69 -13.77 9.95 -3.01
CA GLY A 69 -12.47 9.97 -3.66
C GLY A 69 -11.31 9.50 -2.77
N LYS A 70 -11.58 8.85 -1.63
CA LYS A 70 -10.57 8.52 -0.60
C LYS A 70 -10.31 7.02 -0.46
N ALA A 71 -9.10 6.69 0.01
CA ALA A 71 -8.75 5.37 0.52
C ALA A 71 -9.02 5.25 2.03
N TYR A 72 -9.46 4.07 2.45
CA TYR A 72 -9.73 3.68 3.83
C TYR A 72 -9.12 2.30 4.11
N ASP A 73 -8.91 1.95 5.39
CA ASP A 73 -8.40 0.64 5.82
C ASP A 73 -7.14 0.19 5.05
N MET A 74 -6.21 1.12 4.84
CA MET A 74 -4.96 0.87 4.11
C MET A 74 -4.05 -0.07 4.92
N LYS A 75 -3.62 -1.16 4.26
CA LYS A 75 -2.77 -2.20 4.85
C LYS A 75 -1.66 -2.58 3.88
N ILE A 76 -0.42 -2.46 4.33
CA ILE A 76 0.77 -2.88 3.61
C ILE A 76 1.00 -4.38 3.86
N THR A 77 1.19 -5.14 2.80
CA THR A 77 1.67 -6.52 2.78
C THR A 77 3.02 -6.54 2.05
N THR A 78 4.09 -6.91 2.76
CA THR A 78 5.38 -7.24 2.13
C THR A 78 5.83 -8.63 2.59
N PRO A 79 6.59 -9.36 1.76
CA PRO A 79 7.47 -10.41 2.26
C PRO A 79 8.38 -9.79 3.34
N GLU A 80 8.60 -10.51 4.42
CA GLU A 80 9.39 -10.04 5.55
C GLU A 80 10.85 -9.80 5.10
N ARG A 81 11.33 -8.55 5.15
CA ARG A 81 12.76 -8.23 5.24
C ARG A 81 12.98 -7.30 6.40
N ASN A 82 13.58 -7.84 7.45
CA ASN A 82 13.97 -7.13 8.66
C ASN A 82 15.30 -6.39 8.45
N ASN A 83 15.39 -5.61 7.37
CA ASN A 83 16.52 -4.72 7.17
C ASN A 83 15.96 -3.32 7.29
N LEU A 84 16.09 -2.75 8.50
CA LEU A 84 16.18 -1.30 8.67
C LEU A 84 16.99 -0.79 7.49
N GLN A 85 16.37 0.04 6.66
CA GLN A 85 17.02 0.66 5.51
C GLN A 85 18.37 1.18 6.02
N PRO A 86 19.52 0.68 5.56
CA PRO A 86 20.78 1.29 5.93
C PRO A 86 20.70 2.69 5.32
N GLY A 87 20.48 3.70 6.17
CA GLY A 87 20.80 5.06 5.79
C GLY A 87 22.24 5.03 5.30
N ASN A 88 22.53 5.74 4.21
CA ASN A 88 23.82 5.77 3.53
C ASN A 88 24.98 5.50 4.50
N SER A 89 25.57 4.30 4.44
CA SER A 89 26.86 4.07 5.06
C SER A 89 27.83 4.97 4.31
N ILE A 90 28.11 6.16 4.86
CA ILE A 90 29.24 6.95 4.43
C ILE A 90 30.44 6.09 4.79
N MET A 91 30.94 5.30 3.83
CA MET A 91 32.28 4.75 3.92
C MET A 91 33.19 5.97 3.96
N LYS A 92 33.67 6.31 5.17
CA LYS A 92 34.75 7.26 5.33
C LYS A 92 35.94 6.66 4.59
N GLY A 93 36.23 7.21 3.41
CA GLY A 93 37.41 6.87 2.64
C GLY A 93 38.68 7.13 3.46
N ASP A 94 39.60 6.18 3.33
CA ASP A 94 41.05 6.16 3.57
C ASP A 94 41.67 7.19 4.54
#